data_AF-E1YIU4-F1
#
_entry.id   AF-E1YIU4-F1
#
_cell.length_a   1.000
_cell.length_b   1.000
_cell.length_c   1.000
_cell.angle_alpha   90.00
_cell.angle_beta   90.00
_cell.angle_gamma   90.00
#
_symmetry.space_group_name_H-M   'P 1'
#
loop_
_entity.id
_entity.type
_entity.pdbx_description
1 polymer ?
#
loop_
_entity_poly.entity_id
_entity_poly.type
_entity_poly.pdbx_seq_one_letter_code
_entity_poly.pdbx_strand_id
1 'polypeptide(L)'
;MFPDARVNFHSIGDGYLTICGLSPIPVEAWAKWFKDNIKEIKTPVIASLMAISVEGYIKGAKMFQEAGADAVEILLACPLPFLLPHPYVGGASFNPAIVEEVCSEVRKAVTIPLGVKMMFNFLDPSPLQIPRKVGLDWSTTVIAFPAAPGIKLNEVEPVIPSSVFISGSKVAKHVNFVALLNQRDQYQDIHISITGGTQRWSDIVEFIMYGASSVQVQTLFLQKGMGLIQEFKRNISGYMDSKGFGSIEEMKGAILPKLLTFDEAIVTYGKTKGKIVVSVDQGKCICCGVCEEVCNWGAIKVIDDTVDIVKEKCEGCGVCVCSCTEGALWLDNVDLIKKIARG
;
A
#
# COMPACT_ATOMS: atom_id res chain seq x y z
N MET A 1 2.23 -12.15 -27.59
CA MET A 1 1.11 -13.09 -27.57
C MET A 1 0.58 -13.16 -26.14
N PHE A 2 -0.17 -12.15 -25.71
CA PHE A 2 -1.00 -12.26 -24.52
C PHE A 2 -2.42 -12.54 -25.03
N PRO A 3 -3.11 -13.59 -24.57
CA PRO A 3 -4.50 -13.79 -24.95
C PRO A 3 -5.29 -12.54 -24.54
N ASP A 4 -6.32 -12.20 -25.32
CA ASP A 4 -7.29 -11.14 -25.01
C ASP A 4 -8.08 -11.52 -23.74
N ALA A 5 -7.41 -11.43 -22.59
CA ALA A 5 -7.98 -11.72 -21.29
C ALA A 5 -8.89 -10.55 -20.96
N ARG A 6 -10.19 -10.73 -21.20
CA ARG A 6 -11.20 -9.75 -20.82
C ARG A 6 -11.05 -9.44 -19.33
N VAL A 7 -10.75 -8.17 -19.05
CA VAL A 7 -10.62 -7.69 -17.68
C VAL A 7 -11.98 -7.79 -17.01
N ASN A 8 -12.03 -8.39 -15.82
CA ASN A 8 -13.26 -8.53 -15.06
C ASN A 8 -13.02 -8.10 -13.61
N PHE A 9 -13.92 -7.27 -13.09
CA PHE A 9 -13.86 -6.73 -11.73
C PHE A 9 -15.09 -7.17 -10.95
N HIS A 10 -14.87 -7.67 -9.73
CA HIS A 10 -15.92 -8.02 -8.79
C HIS A 10 -15.70 -7.28 -7.47
N SER A 11 -16.70 -6.57 -6.97
CA SER A 11 -16.57 -5.84 -5.71
C SER A 11 -16.49 -6.81 -4.53
N ILE A 12 -15.61 -6.52 -3.58
CA ILE A 12 -15.48 -7.26 -2.31
C ILE A 12 -15.65 -6.33 -1.09
N GLY A 13 -16.40 -5.24 -1.27
CA GLY A 13 -16.56 -4.19 -0.25
C GLY A 13 -15.54 -3.07 -0.44
N ASP A 14 -14.33 -3.22 0.11
CA ASP A 14 -13.31 -2.16 0.13
C ASP A 14 -12.31 -2.20 -1.04
N GLY A 15 -12.59 -3.02 -2.05
CA GLY A 15 -11.73 -3.22 -3.21
C GLY A 15 -12.38 -4.03 -4.31
N TYR A 16 -11.56 -4.59 -5.19
CA TYR A 16 -11.98 -5.51 -6.23
C TYR A 16 -11.19 -6.80 -6.21
N LEU A 17 -11.89 -7.90 -6.45
CA LEU A 17 -11.31 -9.12 -6.96
C LEU A 17 -11.29 -9.06 -8.49
N THR A 18 -10.14 -9.34 -9.10
CA THR A 18 -9.97 -9.06 -10.53
C THR A 18 -9.25 -10.16 -11.29
N ILE A 19 -9.62 -10.28 -12.55
CA ILE A 19 -8.78 -10.86 -13.60
C ILE A 19 -8.29 -9.66 -14.40
N CYS A 20 -7.02 -9.29 -14.24
CA CYS A 20 -6.44 -8.18 -14.99
C CYS A 20 -5.72 -8.70 -16.23
N GLY A 21 -5.77 -7.91 -17.28
CA GLY A 21 -4.97 -8.08 -18.49
C GLY A 21 -3.99 -6.94 -18.63
N LEU A 22 -2.97 -7.14 -19.46
CA LEU A 22 -2.19 -6.03 -19.99
C LEU A 22 -3.03 -5.29 -21.02
N SER A 23 -2.56 -4.10 -21.40
CA SER A 23 -3.08 -3.44 -22.59
C SER A 23 -3.06 -4.41 -23.78
N PRO A 24 -4.19 -4.63 -24.48
CA PRO A 24 -4.21 -5.40 -25.73
C PRO A 24 -3.57 -4.61 -26.89
N ILE A 25 -3.38 -3.30 -26.70
CA ILE A 25 -2.74 -2.40 -27.67
C ILE A 25 -1.21 -2.58 -27.59
N PRO A 26 -0.53 -2.84 -28.72
CA PRO A 26 0.92 -3.03 -28.77
C PRO A 26 1.70 -1.72 -28.50
N VAL A 27 2.98 -1.86 -28.15
CA VAL A 27 3.87 -0.73 -27.82
C VAL A 27 3.96 0.27 -28.97
N GLU A 28 4.00 -0.18 -30.22
CA GLU A 28 4.01 0.66 -31.43
C GLU A 28 2.81 1.61 -31.49
N ALA A 29 1.62 1.12 -31.15
CA ALA A 29 0.41 1.90 -31.18
C ALA A 29 0.34 2.91 -30.02
N TRP A 30 0.83 2.54 -28.83
CA TRP A 30 0.99 3.50 -27.73
C TRP A 30 2.05 4.56 -28.03
N ALA A 31 3.19 4.18 -28.62
CA ALA A 31 4.22 5.14 -29.03
C ALA A 31 3.65 6.15 -30.05
N LYS A 32 2.84 5.70 -31.01
CA LYS A 32 2.10 6.62 -31.90
C LYS A 32 1.18 7.55 -31.11
N TRP A 33 0.42 7.03 -30.14
CA TRP A 33 -0.43 7.87 -29.29
C TRP A 33 0.37 8.94 -28.53
N PHE A 34 1.51 8.59 -27.94
CA PHE A 34 2.39 9.57 -27.29
C PHE A 34 2.81 10.65 -28.27
N LYS A 35 3.34 10.27 -29.43
CA LYS A 35 3.81 11.22 -30.46
C LYS A 35 2.72 12.20 -30.89
N ASP A 36 1.49 11.73 -31.03
CA ASP A 36 0.36 12.52 -31.51
C ASP A 36 -0.25 13.42 -30.43
N ASN A 37 -0.16 13.06 -29.15
CA ASN A 37 -0.96 13.70 -28.08
C ASN A 37 -0.14 14.38 -26.98
N ILE A 38 1.11 13.96 -26.73
CA ILE A 38 1.83 14.36 -25.51
C ILE A 38 2.03 15.87 -25.38
N LYS A 39 2.18 16.57 -26.52
CA LYS A 39 2.38 18.03 -26.56
C LYS A 39 1.20 18.84 -26.05
N GLU A 40 -0.01 18.26 -26.03
CA GLU A 40 -1.22 18.93 -25.55
C GLU A 40 -1.46 18.70 -24.05
N ILE A 41 -0.73 17.76 -23.43
CA ILE A 41 -0.89 17.36 -22.03
C ILE A 41 0.10 18.17 -21.17
N LYS A 42 -0.43 18.89 -20.17
CA LYS A 42 0.38 19.75 -19.29
C LYS A 42 1.04 19.02 -18.12
N THR A 43 0.54 17.82 -17.80
CA THR A 43 1.03 17.00 -16.69
C THR A 43 1.96 15.94 -17.26
N PRO A 44 3.11 15.64 -16.63
CA PRO A 44 4.00 14.58 -17.10
C PRO A 44 3.26 13.25 -17.26
N VAL A 45 3.50 12.57 -18.37
CA VAL A 45 2.92 11.26 -18.69
C VAL A 45 4.01 10.19 -18.73
N ILE A 46 3.87 9.20 -17.85
CA ILE A 46 4.82 8.09 -17.71
C ILE A 46 4.34 6.90 -18.55
N ALA A 47 5.17 6.41 -19.46
CA ALA A 47 4.87 5.22 -20.24
C ALA A 47 5.22 3.96 -19.42
N SER A 48 4.21 3.17 -19.04
CA SER A 48 4.44 1.86 -18.40
C SER A 48 4.73 0.79 -19.45
N LEU A 49 5.85 0.08 -19.31
CA LEU A 49 6.35 -0.88 -20.28
C LEU A 49 6.55 -2.26 -19.65
N MET A 50 6.00 -3.29 -20.28
CA MET A 50 6.33 -4.68 -19.98
C MET A 50 6.74 -5.41 -21.26
N ALA A 51 7.77 -6.25 -21.16
CA ALA A 51 8.26 -7.08 -22.24
C ALA A 51 8.66 -8.45 -21.69
N ILE A 52 8.89 -9.40 -22.60
CA ILE A 52 9.27 -10.78 -22.26
C ILE A 52 10.76 -11.05 -22.51
N SER A 53 11.55 -10.04 -22.86
CA SER A 53 13.01 -10.16 -22.98
C SER A 53 13.66 -8.80 -22.75
N VAL A 54 14.96 -8.80 -22.43
CA VAL A 54 15.75 -7.59 -22.25
C VAL A 54 15.74 -6.73 -23.51
N GLU A 55 15.90 -7.33 -24.70
CA GLU A 55 15.85 -6.62 -25.99
C GLU A 55 14.48 -5.99 -26.22
N GLY A 56 13.41 -6.67 -25.81
CA GLY A 56 12.05 -6.14 -25.87
C GLY A 56 11.87 -4.92 -24.98
N TYR A 57 12.41 -4.95 -23.76
CA TYR A 57 12.40 -3.78 -22.87
C TYR A 57 13.20 -2.62 -23.45
N ILE A 58 14.41 -2.87 -23.97
CA ILE A 58 15.26 -1.85 -24.62
C ILE A 58 14.51 -1.21 -25.80
N LYS A 59 13.96 -2.05 -26.70
CA LYS A 59 13.25 -1.57 -27.89
C LYS A 59 12.04 -0.72 -27.50
N GLY A 60 11.20 -1.21 -26.58
CA GLY A 60 10.01 -0.49 -26.15
C GLY A 60 10.33 0.83 -25.45
N ALA A 61 11.36 0.87 -24.60
CA ALA A 61 11.76 2.09 -23.91
C ALA A 61 12.28 3.16 -24.89
N LYS A 62 13.11 2.76 -25.87
CA LYS A 62 13.56 3.66 -26.95
C LYS A 62 12.40 4.22 -27.75
N MET A 63 11.42 3.37 -28.10
CA MET A 63 10.23 3.82 -28.84
C MET A 63 9.42 4.86 -28.06
N PHE A 64 9.23 4.68 -26.75
CA PHE A 64 8.54 5.68 -25.93
C PHE A 64 9.34 6.98 -25.79
N GLN A 65 10.66 6.90 -25.64
CA GLN A 65 11.52 8.08 -25.64
C GLN A 65 11.44 8.85 -26.96
N GLU A 66 11.56 8.17 -28.10
CA GLU A 66 11.46 8.79 -29.44
C GLU A 66 10.06 9.38 -29.70
N ALA A 67 9.03 8.79 -29.12
CA ALA A 67 7.67 9.31 -29.15
C ALA A 67 7.42 10.52 -28.25
N GLY A 68 8.39 10.87 -27.38
CA GLY A 68 8.31 12.03 -26.50
C GLY A 68 7.63 11.77 -25.15
N ALA A 69 7.59 10.52 -24.66
CA ALA A 69 7.17 10.26 -23.29
C ALA A 69 8.07 10.99 -22.28
N ASP A 70 7.49 11.58 -21.23
CA ASP A 70 8.25 12.31 -20.21
C ASP A 70 9.12 11.38 -19.36
N ALA A 71 8.68 10.12 -19.20
CA ALA A 71 9.38 9.10 -18.45
C ALA A 71 8.90 7.69 -18.83
N VAL A 72 9.66 6.66 -18.45
CA VAL A 72 9.29 5.25 -18.63
C VAL A 72 9.29 4.50 -17.30
N GLU A 73 8.24 3.74 -17.01
CA GLU A 73 8.17 2.82 -15.87
C GLU A 73 8.23 1.36 -16.35
N ILE A 74 9.34 0.66 -16.08
CA ILE A 74 9.47 -0.78 -16.34
C ILE A 74 8.54 -1.54 -15.39
N LEU A 75 7.66 -2.38 -15.90
CA LEU A 75 6.75 -3.18 -15.09
C LEU A 75 7.30 -4.59 -14.85
N LEU A 76 7.87 -4.84 -13.67
CA LEU A 76 8.31 -6.18 -13.23
C LEU A 76 7.38 -6.80 -12.17
N ALA A 77 6.41 -6.01 -11.67
CA ALA A 77 5.49 -6.39 -10.60
C ALA A 77 4.23 -7.17 -11.03
N CYS A 78 4.02 -7.44 -12.33
CA CYS A 78 2.77 -8.05 -12.76
C CYS A 78 2.64 -9.49 -12.22
N PRO A 79 1.55 -9.87 -11.52
CA PRO A 79 1.31 -11.23 -11.04
C PRO A 79 0.70 -12.16 -12.10
N LEU A 80 0.14 -11.62 -13.19
CA LEU A 80 -0.48 -12.39 -14.28
C LEU A 80 0.36 -13.62 -14.73
N PRO A 81 1.70 -13.57 -14.71
CA PRO A 81 2.55 -14.68 -15.13
C PRO A 81 2.81 -15.79 -14.09
N PHE A 82 2.09 -15.82 -12.96
CA PHE A 82 1.76 -17.13 -12.33
C PHE A 82 0.98 -18.05 -13.31
N LEU A 83 0.39 -17.48 -14.37
CA LEU A 83 -0.29 -18.18 -15.47
C LEU A 83 0.57 -18.31 -16.75
N LEU A 84 1.76 -17.71 -16.81
CA LEU A 84 2.69 -17.74 -17.95
C LEU A 84 4.13 -17.90 -17.43
N PRO A 85 4.69 -19.13 -17.37
CA PRO A 85 5.98 -19.40 -16.77
C PRO A 85 7.12 -18.83 -17.63
N HIS A 86 7.46 -17.55 -17.42
CA HIS A 86 8.45 -16.85 -18.21
C HIS A 86 9.30 -15.94 -17.32
N PRO A 87 10.64 -16.00 -17.35
CA PRO A 87 11.49 -15.34 -16.35
C PRO A 87 11.32 -13.82 -16.24
N TYR A 88 11.15 -13.12 -17.37
CA TYR A 88 11.04 -11.66 -17.43
C TYR A 88 9.66 -11.07 -17.08
N VAL A 89 8.70 -11.93 -16.69
CA VAL A 89 7.35 -11.52 -16.28
C VAL A 89 6.90 -12.41 -15.09
N GLY A 90 6.05 -11.96 -14.16
CA GLY A 90 5.42 -12.86 -13.17
C GLY A 90 6.19 -13.08 -11.93
N GLY A 91 6.41 -11.98 -11.21
CA GLY A 91 7.35 -11.99 -10.12
C GLY A 91 8.79 -11.92 -10.62
N ALA A 92 9.03 -11.39 -11.82
CA ALA A 92 10.35 -10.98 -12.26
C ALA A 92 11.02 -10.07 -11.21
N SER A 93 10.22 -9.24 -10.52
CA SER A 93 10.67 -8.42 -9.38
C SER A 93 11.19 -9.22 -8.17
N PHE A 94 10.93 -10.52 -8.08
CA PHE A 94 11.43 -11.38 -7.00
C PHE A 94 12.80 -11.97 -7.30
N ASN A 95 13.30 -11.85 -8.53
CA ASN A 95 14.63 -12.33 -8.90
C ASN A 95 15.59 -11.13 -9.01
N PRO A 96 16.51 -10.93 -8.04
CA PRO A 96 17.49 -9.86 -8.08
C PRO A 96 18.25 -9.76 -9.40
N ALA A 97 18.69 -10.88 -9.97
CA ALA A 97 19.49 -10.89 -11.19
C ALA A 97 18.69 -10.38 -12.40
N ILE A 98 17.40 -10.73 -12.48
CA ILE A 98 16.53 -10.25 -13.56
C ILE A 98 16.24 -8.75 -13.41
N VAL A 99 15.98 -8.30 -12.19
CA VAL A 99 15.78 -6.87 -11.91
C VAL A 99 17.03 -6.08 -12.30
N GLU A 100 18.21 -6.53 -11.90
CA GLU A 100 19.48 -5.87 -12.22
C GLU A 100 19.76 -5.84 -13.72
N GLU A 101 19.63 -6.99 -14.40
CA GLU A 101 19.84 -7.12 -15.85
C GLU A 101 18.91 -6.17 -16.63
N VAL A 102 17.60 -6.27 -16.41
CA VAL A 102 16.62 -5.45 -17.15
C VAL A 102 16.81 -3.97 -16.85
N CYS A 103 16.94 -3.59 -15.57
CA CYS A 103 17.06 -2.17 -15.21
C CYS A 103 18.36 -1.55 -15.72
N SER A 104 19.49 -2.25 -15.62
CA SER A 104 20.80 -1.78 -16.09
C SER A 104 20.83 -1.61 -17.61
N GLU A 105 20.35 -2.60 -18.35
CA GLU A 105 20.37 -2.56 -19.82
C GLU A 105 19.41 -1.51 -20.39
N VAL A 106 18.22 -1.34 -19.81
CA VAL A 106 17.29 -0.28 -20.22
C VAL A 106 17.83 1.09 -19.84
N ARG A 107 18.45 1.24 -18.67
CA ARG A 107 19.05 2.52 -18.25
C ARG A 107 20.13 2.98 -19.23
N LYS A 108 20.95 2.08 -19.76
CA LYS A 108 21.96 2.38 -20.81
C LYS A 108 21.33 2.81 -22.14
N ALA A 109 20.10 2.38 -22.41
CA ALA A 109 19.43 2.57 -23.68
C ALA A 109 18.63 3.87 -23.81
N VAL A 110 18.22 4.48 -22.70
CA VAL A 110 17.38 5.69 -22.66
C VAL A 110 17.96 6.75 -21.72
N THR A 111 17.73 8.02 -22.00
CA THR A 111 18.20 9.18 -21.23
C THR A 111 17.07 9.90 -20.49
N ILE A 112 15.81 9.69 -20.88
CA ILE A 112 14.65 10.20 -20.13
C ILE A 112 14.55 9.54 -18.75
N PRO A 113 13.86 10.16 -17.78
CA PRO A 113 13.61 9.54 -16.48
C PRO A 113 13.08 8.12 -16.60
N LEU A 114 13.68 7.21 -15.83
CA LEU A 114 13.38 5.77 -15.86
C LEU A 114 13.21 5.25 -14.43
N GLY A 115 12.14 4.52 -14.22
CA GLY A 115 11.93 3.78 -12.99
C GLY A 115 11.37 2.40 -13.23
N VAL A 116 11.18 1.67 -12.14
CA VAL A 116 10.70 0.29 -12.18
C VAL A 116 9.61 0.08 -11.15
N LYS A 117 8.56 -0.62 -11.54
CA LYS A 117 7.48 -1.08 -10.68
C LYS A 117 7.72 -2.52 -10.27
N MET A 118 7.94 -2.72 -8.98
CA MET A 118 8.32 -4.00 -8.38
C MET A 118 7.30 -4.46 -7.34
N MET A 119 7.09 -5.77 -7.29
CA MET A 119 6.31 -6.37 -6.22
C MET A 119 7.17 -6.53 -4.97
N PHE A 120 6.65 -6.13 -3.82
CA PHE A 120 7.29 -6.35 -2.54
C PHE A 120 7.20 -7.82 -2.13
N ASN A 121 8.35 -8.45 -1.86
CA ASN A 121 8.43 -9.75 -1.22
C ASN A 121 8.91 -9.57 0.23
N PHE A 122 8.08 -9.96 1.19
CA PHE A 122 8.39 -9.85 2.61
C PHE A 122 9.46 -10.86 3.07
N LEU A 123 9.67 -11.96 2.34
CA LEU A 123 10.70 -12.96 2.66
C LEU A 123 12.08 -12.54 2.15
N ASP A 124 12.14 -11.77 1.08
CA ASP A 124 13.38 -11.26 0.49
C ASP A 124 13.16 -9.86 -0.08
N PRO A 125 13.48 -8.80 0.69
CA PRO A 125 13.38 -7.42 0.22
C PRO A 125 14.60 -6.97 -0.62
N SER A 126 15.60 -7.84 -0.84
CA SER A 126 16.85 -7.45 -1.52
C SER A 126 16.67 -6.82 -2.92
N PRO A 127 15.67 -7.22 -3.75
CA PRO A 127 15.44 -6.56 -5.04
C PRO A 127 15.12 -5.07 -4.92
N LEU A 128 14.56 -4.61 -3.79
CA LEU A 128 14.16 -3.22 -3.58
C LEU A 128 15.33 -2.23 -3.60
N GLN A 129 16.57 -2.70 -3.45
CA GLN A 129 17.79 -1.89 -3.41
C GLN A 129 18.43 -1.72 -4.80
N ILE A 130 18.04 -2.55 -5.77
CA ILE A 130 18.66 -2.61 -7.09
C ILE A 130 18.41 -1.35 -7.91
N PRO A 131 17.19 -0.76 -7.96
CA PRO A 131 16.91 0.41 -8.78
C PRO A 131 17.89 1.57 -8.51
N ARG A 132 18.18 1.82 -7.23
CA ARG A 132 19.18 2.80 -6.80
C ARG A 132 20.58 2.45 -7.32
N LYS A 133 21.02 1.20 -7.14
CA LYS A 133 22.38 0.75 -7.51
C LYS A 133 22.66 0.86 -9.00
N VAL A 134 21.65 0.63 -9.84
CA VAL A 134 21.78 0.70 -11.31
C VAL A 134 21.45 2.08 -11.89
N GLY A 135 21.17 3.07 -11.03
CA GLY A 135 20.97 4.46 -11.45
C GLY A 135 19.58 4.76 -12.04
N LEU A 136 18.53 4.09 -11.56
CA LEU A 136 17.15 4.49 -11.87
C LEU A 136 16.74 5.74 -11.08
N ASP A 137 15.84 6.53 -11.66
CA ASP A 137 15.34 7.78 -11.09
C ASP A 137 14.27 7.53 -10.01
N TRP A 138 13.47 6.45 -10.15
CA TRP A 138 12.52 6.03 -9.13
C TRP A 138 12.32 4.52 -9.04
N SER A 139 11.78 4.10 -7.89
CA SER A 139 11.30 2.75 -7.63
C SER A 139 9.85 2.83 -7.18
N THR A 140 8.95 2.18 -7.91
CA THR A 140 7.55 2.00 -7.52
C THR A 140 7.40 0.65 -6.84
N THR A 141 6.99 0.63 -5.58
CA THR A 141 6.73 -0.60 -4.85
C THR A 141 5.22 -0.87 -4.77
N VAL A 142 4.83 -2.13 -4.87
CA VAL A 142 3.44 -2.58 -4.73
C VAL A 142 3.39 -3.95 -4.05
N ILE A 143 2.35 -4.20 -3.27
CA ILE A 143 1.94 -5.56 -2.94
C ILE A 143 0.73 -5.95 -3.79
N ALA A 144 0.78 -7.14 -4.40
CA ALA A 144 -0.39 -7.76 -5.02
C ALA A 144 -0.67 -9.07 -4.28
N PHE A 145 -1.93 -9.30 -3.91
CA PHE A 145 -2.34 -10.55 -3.27
C PHE A 145 -3.04 -11.43 -4.28
N PRO A 146 -2.46 -12.58 -4.64
CA PRO A 146 -3.23 -13.67 -5.21
C PRO A 146 -4.41 -13.98 -4.29
N ALA A 147 -5.59 -14.17 -4.85
CA ALA A 147 -6.79 -14.40 -4.07
C ALA A 147 -7.76 -15.28 -4.84
N ALA A 148 -8.46 -16.15 -4.11
CA ALA A 148 -9.55 -16.99 -4.60
C ALA A 148 -10.88 -16.22 -4.55
N PRO A 149 -11.89 -16.61 -5.36
CA PRO A 149 -13.19 -16.00 -5.29
C PRO A 149 -13.95 -16.46 -4.05
N GLY A 150 -14.85 -15.59 -3.56
CA GLY A 150 -15.86 -15.99 -2.58
C GLY A 150 -16.84 -17.01 -3.16
N ILE A 151 -17.71 -17.54 -2.30
CA ILE A 151 -18.71 -18.55 -2.66
C ILE A 151 -20.12 -17.97 -2.46
N LYS A 152 -21.00 -18.17 -3.43
CA LYS A 152 -22.43 -17.93 -3.31
C LYS A 152 -23.06 -19.11 -2.58
N LEU A 153 -23.36 -18.94 -1.29
CA LEU A 153 -23.78 -20.04 -0.42
C LEU A 153 -25.06 -20.76 -0.86
N ASN A 154 -26.02 -20.04 -1.45
CA ASN A 154 -27.29 -20.63 -1.90
C ASN A 154 -27.14 -21.49 -3.16
N GLU A 155 -26.19 -21.13 -4.03
CA GLU A 155 -25.94 -21.80 -5.31
C GLU A 155 -24.82 -22.85 -5.20
N VAL A 156 -23.96 -22.72 -4.18
CA VAL A 156 -22.68 -23.45 -4.05
C VAL A 156 -21.79 -23.23 -5.29
N GLU A 157 -21.81 -22.00 -5.79
CA GLU A 157 -21.05 -21.56 -6.97
C GLU A 157 -20.07 -20.45 -6.58
N PRO A 158 -18.92 -20.29 -7.26
CA PRO A 158 -18.02 -19.18 -6.98
C PRO A 158 -18.65 -17.86 -7.44
N VAL A 159 -18.37 -16.76 -6.73
CA VAL A 159 -18.87 -15.41 -7.10
C VAL A 159 -18.40 -14.98 -8.49
N ILE A 160 -17.21 -15.46 -8.88
CA ILE A 160 -16.67 -15.43 -10.24
C ILE A 160 -15.91 -16.74 -10.49
N PRO A 161 -15.99 -17.34 -11.69
CA PRO A 161 -15.43 -18.66 -11.97
C PRO A 161 -13.88 -18.70 -12.02
N SER A 162 -13.22 -17.57 -11.80
CA SER A 162 -11.78 -17.44 -11.71
C SER A 162 -11.43 -16.12 -11.02
N SER A 163 -10.31 -16.09 -10.29
CA SER A 163 -9.75 -14.84 -9.78
C SER A 163 -8.23 -14.92 -9.73
N VAL A 164 -7.58 -13.78 -9.96
CA VAL A 164 -6.12 -13.71 -10.00
C VAL A 164 -5.60 -12.90 -8.82
N PHE A 165 -6.25 -11.80 -8.43
CA PHE A 165 -5.79 -10.99 -7.30
C PHE A 165 -6.81 -10.00 -6.74
N ILE A 166 -6.55 -9.53 -5.52
CA ILE A 166 -7.25 -8.41 -4.86
C ILE A 166 -6.53 -7.09 -5.15
N SER A 167 -7.31 -6.05 -5.48
CA SER A 167 -6.84 -4.67 -5.63
C SER A 167 -7.68 -3.70 -4.79
N GLY A 168 -7.09 -2.57 -4.40
CA GLY A 168 -7.78 -1.49 -3.68
C GLY A 168 -8.07 -1.74 -2.20
N SER A 169 -8.08 -2.98 -1.71
CA SER A 169 -8.39 -3.29 -0.31
C SER A 169 -7.46 -2.58 0.68
N LYS A 170 -8.00 -2.20 1.85
CA LYS A 170 -7.24 -1.57 2.94
C LYS A 170 -6.12 -2.48 3.47
N VAL A 171 -6.24 -3.80 3.30
CA VAL A 171 -5.16 -4.74 3.64
C VAL A 171 -3.88 -4.41 2.86
N ALA A 172 -4.01 -4.05 1.56
CA ALA A 172 -2.87 -3.65 0.74
C ALA A 172 -2.19 -2.38 1.25
N LYS A 173 -2.94 -1.44 1.83
CA LYS A 173 -2.38 -0.22 2.42
C LYS A 173 -1.44 -0.55 3.58
N HIS A 174 -1.90 -1.37 4.53
CA HIS A 174 -1.09 -1.72 5.70
C HIS A 174 0.15 -2.53 5.33
N VAL A 175 0.07 -3.43 4.34
CA VAL A 175 1.25 -4.18 3.88
C VAL A 175 2.21 -3.29 3.07
N ASN A 176 1.70 -2.31 2.32
CA ASN A 176 2.55 -1.32 1.66
C ASN A 176 3.28 -0.41 2.66
N PHE A 177 2.75 -0.15 3.86
CA PHE A 177 3.54 0.50 4.92
C PHE A 177 4.75 -0.33 5.33
N VAL A 178 4.62 -1.65 5.39
CA VAL A 178 5.77 -2.55 5.66
C VAL A 178 6.80 -2.46 4.52
N ALA A 179 6.34 -2.41 3.27
CA ALA A 179 7.23 -2.25 2.12
C ALA A 179 8.04 -0.94 2.20
N LEU A 180 7.37 0.16 2.54
CA LEU A 180 8.01 1.46 2.78
C LEU A 180 9.04 1.38 3.92
N LEU A 181 8.69 0.79 5.07
CA LEU A 181 9.63 0.62 6.18
C LEU A 181 10.90 -0.16 5.79
N ASN A 182 10.81 -1.09 4.84
CA ASN A 182 11.96 -1.84 4.28
C ASN A 182 12.81 -1.02 3.30
N GLN A 183 12.34 0.16 2.86
CA GLN A 183 13.06 1.06 1.96
C GLN A 183 13.49 2.37 2.65
N ARG A 184 13.30 2.48 3.97
CA ARG A 184 13.52 3.73 4.73
C ARG A 184 14.94 4.32 4.57
N ASP A 185 15.93 3.46 4.41
CA ASP A 185 17.34 3.86 4.28
C ASP A 185 17.67 4.41 2.88
N GLN A 186 16.71 4.35 1.94
CA GLN A 186 16.88 4.79 0.54
C GLN A 186 16.12 6.09 0.21
N TYR A 187 15.30 6.62 1.12
CA TYR A 187 14.37 7.74 0.83
C TYR A 187 15.05 9.05 0.41
N GLN A 188 16.33 9.19 0.71
CA GLN A 188 17.13 10.36 0.31
C GLN A 188 17.89 10.13 -1.01
N ASP A 189 17.98 8.88 -1.46
CA ASP A 189 18.83 8.48 -2.58
C ASP A 189 18.06 8.22 -3.88
N ILE A 190 16.78 7.85 -3.77
CA ILE A 190 15.92 7.54 -4.91
C ILE A 190 14.48 7.95 -4.61
N HIS A 191 13.74 8.38 -5.65
CA HIS A 191 12.32 8.67 -5.51
C HIS A 191 11.54 7.36 -5.29
N ILE A 192 10.82 7.26 -4.18
CA ILE A 192 10.02 6.06 -3.88
C ILE A 192 8.55 6.34 -4.15
N SER A 193 8.00 5.61 -5.11
CA SER A 193 6.59 5.62 -5.44
C SER A 193 5.93 4.39 -4.81
N ILE A 194 4.69 4.52 -4.33
CA ILE A 194 3.94 3.43 -3.73
C ILE A 194 2.56 3.32 -4.36
N THR A 195 2.01 2.12 -4.43
CA THR A 195 0.65 1.91 -4.93
C THR A 195 -0.02 0.72 -4.27
N GLY A 196 -1.33 0.83 -4.05
CA GLY A 196 -2.18 -0.23 -3.52
C GLY A 196 -2.82 0.13 -2.18
N GLY A 197 -4.15 0.07 -2.11
CA GLY A 197 -4.92 0.24 -0.89
C GLY A 197 -5.40 1.67 -0.58
N THR A 198 -5.13 2.65 -1.44
CA THR A 198 -5.64 4.03 -1.28
C THR A 198 -7.15 4.06 -1.47
N GLN A 199 -7.88 4.55 -0.48
CA GLN A 199 -9.35 4.64 -0.45
C GLN A 199 -9.87 6.08 -0.24
N ARG A 200 -9.00 6.99 0.25
CA ARG A 200 -9.29 8.41 0.52
C ARG A 200 -8.01 9.26 0.51
N TRP A 201 -8.16 10.58 0.48
CA TRP A 201 -7.03 11.53 0.46
C TRP A 201 -6.07 11.35 1.65
N SER A 202 -6.58 11.01 2.83
CA SER A 202 -5.75 10.85 4.03
C SER A 202 -4.81 9.66 3.92
N ASP A 203 -5.14 8.65 3.11
CA ASP A 203 -4.26 7.51 2.90
C ASP A 203 -3.01 7.93 2.09
N ILE A 204 -3.14 8.92 1.20
CA ILE A 204 -2.00 9.52 0.48
C ILE A 204 -1.06 10.23 1.46
N VAL A 205 -1.63 10.99 2.40
CA VAL A 205 -0.88 11.65 3.48
C VAL A 205 -0.14 10.63 4.33
N GLU A 206 -0.82 9.55 4.72
CA GLU A 206 -0.18 8.48 5.50
C GLU A 206 0.98 7.83 4.72
N PHE A 207 0.81 7.48 3.44
CA PHE A 207 1.90 6.93 2.62
C PHE A 207 3.11 7.87 2.54
N ILE A 208 2.88 9.17 2.36
CA ILE A 208 3.97 10.16 2.37
C ILE A 208 4.64 10.21 3.75
N MET A 209 3.87 10.23 4.83
CA MET A 209 4.43 10.20 6.18
C MET A 209 5.24 8.95 6.47
N TYR A 210 4.88 7.81 5.87
CA TYR A 210 5.68 6.56 5.91
C TYR A 210 6.90 6.60 4.98
N GLY A 211 7.04 7.62 4.14
CA GLY A 211 8.24 7.95 3.38
C GLY A 211 8.13 7.84 1.86
N ALA A 212 6.94 7.58 1.31
CA ALA A 212 6.73 7.65 -0.12
C ALA A 212 6.91 9.09 -0.64
N SER A 213 7.62 9.25 -1.75
CA SER A 213 7.71 10.51 -2.50
C SER A 213 6.50 10.73 -3.41
N SER A 214 5.80 9.66 -3.82
CA SER A 214 4.56 9.74 -4.60
C SER A 214 3.66 8.53 -4.38
N VAL A 215 2.36 8.67 -4.66
CA VAL A 215 1.36 7.62 -4.49
C VAL A 215 0.58 7.43 -5.78
N GLN A 216 0.61 6.24 -6.38
CA GLN A 216 -0.23 5.89 -7.53
C GLN A 216 -1.56 5.32 -7.06
N VAL A 217 -2.66 5.70 -7.73
CA VAL A 217 -4.03 5.35 -7.33
C VAL A 217 -4.80 4.85 -8.55
N GLN A 218 -5.37 3.64 -8.46
CA GLN A 218 -6.16 3.03 -9.55
C GLN A 218 -7.57 2.68 -9.09
N THR A 219 -7.73 1.68 -8.22
CA THR A 219 -9.02 1.11 -7.82
C THR A 219 -10.02 2.17 -7.35
N LEU A 220 -9.57 3.15 -6.57
CA LEU A 220 -10.42 4.23 -6.10
C LEU A 220 -11.00 5.09 -7.22
N PHE A 221 -10.21 5.41 -8.25
CA PHE A 221 -10.69 6.16 -9.41
C PHE A 221 -11.55 5.31 -10.34
N LEU A 222 -11.34 4.00 -10.39
CA LEU A 222 -12.27 3.08 -11.06
C LEU A 222 -13.63 3.04 -10.34
N GLN A 223 -13.63 3.08 -9.00
CA GLN A 223 -14.84 3.04 -8.18
C GLN A 223 -15.62 4.36 -8.17
N LYS A 224 -14.91 5.49 -8.13
CA LYS A 224 -15.50 6.81 -7.82
C LYS A 224 -15.26 7.89 -8.88
N GLY A 225 -14.52 7.58 -9.94
CA GLY A 225 -14.13 8.51 -10.99
C GLY A 225 -12.99 9.46 -10.59
N MET A 226 -12.42 10.14 -11.59
CA MET A 226 -11.28 11.05 -11.42
C MET A 226 -11.63 12.42 -10.83
N GLY A 227 -12.93 12.73 -10.65
CA GLY A 227 -13.39 14.00 -10.09
C GLY A 227 -12.88 14.29 -8.67
N LEU A 228 -12.47 13.25 -7.94
CA LEU A 228 -11.91 13.35 -6.58
C LEU A 228 -10.56 14.06 -6.51
N ILE A 229 -9.83 14.18 -7.62
CA ILE A 229 -8.47 14.74 -7.62
C ILE A 229 -8.46 16.17 -7.05
N GLN A 230 -9.43 17.01 -7.40
CA GLN A 230 -9.49 18.39 -6.90
C GLN A 230 -9.82 18.47 -5.41
N GLU A 231 -10.70 17.58 -4.93
CA GLU A 231 -10.99 17.44 -3.50
C GLU A 231 -9.74 16.99 -2.73
N PHE A 232 -9.02 16.01 -3.25
CA PHE A 232 -7.82 15.48 -2.61
C PHE A 232 -6.75 16.54 -2.50
N LYS A 233 -6.52 17.33 -3.55
CA LYS A 233 -5.60 18.47 -3.51
C LYS A 233 -5.97 19.44 -2.40
N ARG A 234 -7.23 19.87 -2.32
CA ARG A 234 -7.68 20.81 -1.27
C ARG A 234 -7.51 20.23 0.13
N ASN A 235 -7.92 18.97 0.35
CA ASN A 235 -7.87 18.35 1.67
C ASN A 235 -6.43 18.08 2.13
N ILE A 236 -5.54 17.67 1.22
CA ILE A 236 -4.11 17.47 1.52
C ILE A 236 -3.47 18.82 1.84
N SER A 237 -3.69 19.87 1.04
CA SER A 237 -3.17 21.21 1.33
C SER A 237 -3.67 21.76 2.66
N GLY A 238 -4.98 21.69 2.92
CA GLY A 238 -5.54 22.15 4.19
C GLY A 238 -5.02 21.35 5.40
N TYR A 239 -4.77 20.05 5.22
CA TYR A 239 -4.12 19.25 6.25
C TYR A 239 -2.68 19.72 6.51
N MET A 240 -1.89 19.92 5.45
CA MET A 240 -0.51 20.43 5.54
C MET A 240 -0.47 21.77 6.27
N ASP A 241 -1.32 22.72 5.90
CA ASP A 241 -1.43 24.02 6.55
C ASP A 241 -1.77 23.87 8.05
N SER A 242 -2.74 23.00 8.39
CA SER A 242 -3.17 22.76 9.78
C SER A 242 -2.10 22.11 10.67
N LYS A 243 -1.11 21.45 10.06
CA LYS A 243 0.00 20.78 10.76
C LYS A 243 1.32 21.52 10.63
N GLY A 244 1.36 22.61 9.88
CA GLY A 244 2.55 23.43 9.67
C GLY A 244 3.59 22.78 8.75
N PHE A 245 3.18 21.93 7.80
CA PHE A 245 4.08 21.41 6.76
C PHE A 245 4.16 22.40 5.59
N GLY A 246 5.34 22.93 5.31
CA GLY A 246 5.58 23.83 4.19
C GLY A 246 5.74 23.12 2.84
N SER A 247 6.02 21.83 2.85
CA SER A 247 6.17 21.02 1.62
C SER A 247 5.87 19.54 1.85
N ILE A 248 5.67 18.80 0.75
CA ILE A 248 5.55 17.34 0.78
C ILE A 248 6.84 16.70 1.32
N GLU A 249 8.01 17.27 1.00
CA GLU A 249 9.31 16.78 1.48
C GLU A 249 9.45 16.88 2.99
N GLU A 250 8.92 17.94 3.63
CA GLU A 250 8.89 18.04 5.10
C GLU A 250 7.94 17.04 5.75
N MET A 251 6.85 16.67 5.06
CA MET A 251 5.92 15.65 5.54
C MET A 251 6.45 14.23 5.34
N LYS A 252 7.31 14.03 4.34
CA LYS A 252 7.86 12.73 3.97
C LYS A 252 8.65 12.13 5.13
N GLY A 253 8.24 10.93 5.58
CA GLY A 253 8.91 10.24 6.68
C GLY A 253 8.60 10.80 8.08
N ALA A 254 7.71 11.80 8.23
CA ALA A 254 7.45 12.47 9.51
C ALA A 254 6.88 11.57 10.63
N ILE A 255 6.42 10.35 10.29
CA ILE A 255 5.97 9.36 11.27
C ILE A 255 7.10 8.44 11.73
N LEU A 256 8.17 8.26 10.95
CA LEU A 256 9.18 7.22 11.18
C LEU A 256 9.87 7.34 12.54
N PRO A 257 10.31 8.53 13.01
CA PRO A 257 10.94 8.66 14.33
C PRO A 257 9.97 8.43 15.50
N LYS A 258 8.66 8.28 15.22
CA LYS A 258 7.61 8.06 16.23
C LYS A 258 7.17 6.60 16.28
N LEU A 259 7.66 5.75 15.38
CA LEU A 259 7.37 4.32 15.35
C LEU A 259 8.41 3.56 16.19
N LEU A 260 7.93 2.58 16.93
CA LEU A 260 8.80 1.64 17.63
C LEU A 260 9.21 0.51 16.69
N THR A 261 10.47 0.10 16.78
CA THR A 261 10.90 -1.21 16.32
C THR A 261 10.23 -2.32 17.14
N PHE A 262 10.29 -3.56 16.64
CA PHE A 262 9.68 -4.69 17.34
C PHE A 262 10.26 -4.91 18.74
N ASP A 263 11.60 -4.80 18.88
CA ASP A 263 12.27 -4.93 20.17
C ASP A 263 11.90 -3.80 21.13
N GLU A 264 11.87 -2.55 20.65
CA GLU A 264 11.41 -1.41 21.44
C GLU A 264 9.95 -1.56 21.87
N ALA A 265 9.10 -2.09 21.00
CA ALA A 265 7.70 -2.38 21.33
C ALA A 265 7.62 -3.42 22.45
N ILE A 266 8.31 -4.56 22.34
CA ILE A 266 8.31 -5.60 23.39
C ILE A 266 8.73 -5.00 24.74
N VAL A 267 9.84 -4.24 24.77
CA VAL A 267 10.35 -3.62 26.00
C VAL A 267 9.36 -2.59 26.54
N THR A 268 8.80 -1.75 25.67
CA THR A 268 7.86 -0.68 26.05
C THR A 268 6.58 -1.26 26.63
N TYR A 269 5.95 -2.19 25.92
CA TYR A 269 4.70 -2.83 26.36
C TYR A 269 4.90 -3.70 27.61
N GLY A 270 6.07 -4.33 27.77
CA GLY A 270 6.43 -5.03 29.01
C GLY A 270 6.42 -4.10 30.23
N LYS A 271 6.89 -2.85 30.07
CA LYS A 271 6.92 -1.84 31.15
C LYS A 271 5.54 -1.23 31.46
N THR A 272 4.54 -1.42 30.60
CA THR A 272 3.17 -0.90 30.77
C THR A 272 2.21 -1.86 31.46
N LYS A 273 2.61 -3.13 31.65
CA LYS A 273 1.79 -4.14 32.33
C LYS A 273 1.31 -3.65 33.70
N GLY A 274 0.00 -3.70 33.92
CA GLY A 274 -0.67 -3.20 35.13
C GLY A 274 -0.71 -1.68 35.31
N LYS A 275 -0.24 -0.89 34.33
CA LYS A 275 -0.21 0.59 34.38
C LYS A 275 -1.12 1.25 33.35
N ILE A 276 -1.48 0.49 32.32
CA ILE A 276 -2.49 0.85 31.33
C ILE A 276 -3.65 -0.09 31.59
N VAL A 277 -4.77 0.48 32.02
CA VAL A 277 -5.96 -0.27 32.43
C VAL A 277 -7.17 0.29 31.71
N VAL A 278 -8.19 -0.53 31.53
CA VAL A 278 -9.45 -0.07 30.95
C VAL A 278 -10.24 0.75 31.96
N SER A 279 -10.96 1.75 31.46
CA SER A 279 -11.99 2.50 32.17
C SER A 279 -13.26 2.58 31.33
N VAL A 280 -14.39 2.84 31.99
CA VAL A 280 -15.73 2.81 31.40
C VAL A 280 -16.52 4.07 31.75
N ASP A 281 -17.27 4.58 30.78
CA ASP A 281 -18.31 5.58 30.95
C ASP A 281 -19.63 4.84 31.16
N GLN A 282 -20.05 4.74 32.41
CA GLN A 282 -21.30 4.05 32.78
C GLN A 282 -22.53 4.74 32.18
N GLY A 283 -22.48 6.05 31.94
CA GLY A 283 -23.61 6.78 31.35
C GLY A 283 -23.81 6.50 29.86
N LYS A 284 -22.75 6.05 29.19
CA LYS A 284 -22.79 5.62 27.79
C LYS A 284 -22.92 4.11 27.63
N CYS A 285 -22.58 3.35 28.66
CA CYS A 285 -22.63 1.90 28.64
C CYS A 285 -24.08 1.41 28.60
N ILE A 286 -24.33 0.40 27.77
CA ILE A 286 -25.63 -0.31 27.68
C ILE A 286 -25.57 -1.69 28.33
N CYS A 287 -24.49 -2.02 29.04
CA CYS A 287 -24.30 -3.26 29.78
C CYS A 287 -24.52 -4.55 28.96
N CYS A 288 -24.14 -4.54 27.68
CA CYS A 288 -24.36 -5.67 26.76
C CYS A 288 -23.52 -6.93 27.03
N GLY A 289 -22.58 -6.90 28.00
CA GLY A 289 -21.77 -8.07 28.37
C GLY A 289 -20.56 -8.37 27.49
N VAL A 290 -20.50 -7.89 26.25
CA VAL A 290 -19.42 -8.24 25.29
C VAL A 290 -18.01 -7.98 25.84
N CYS A 291 -17.82 -6.86 26.56
CA CYS A 291 -16.52 -6.52 27.14
C CYS A 291 -16.04 -7.51 28.22
N GLU A 292 -16.96 -8.13 28.96
CA GLU A 292 -16.67 -9.21 29.91
C GLU A 292 -16.29 -10.49 29.16
N GLU A 293 -17.06 -10.90 28.16
CA GLU A 293 -16.84 -12.14 27.41
C GLU A 293 -15.48 -12.17 26.70
N VAL A 294 -15.04 -11.05 26.13
CA VAL A 294 -13.76 -10.95 25.43
C VAL A 294 -12.57 -10.74 26.38
N CYS A 295 -12.80 -10.59 27.69
CA CYS A 295 -11.76 -10.36 28.66
C CYS A 295 -11.10 -11.67 29.12
N ASN A 296 -10.03 -12.07 28.44
CA ASN A 296 -9.24 -13.27 28.82
C ASN A 296 -8.64 -13.25 30.24
N TRP A 297 -8.64 -12.08 30.89
CA TRP A 297 -8.04 -11.88 32.20
C TRP A 297 -9.06 -11.85 33.34
N GLY A 298 -10.36 -11.93 33.02
CA GLY A 298 -11.43 -11.80 34.01
C GLY A 298 -11.38 -10.47 34.78
N ALA A 299 -10.92 -9.42 34.11
CA ALA A 299 -10.75 -8.08 34.67
C ALA A 299 -12.02 -7.22 34.58
N ILE A 300 -13.03 -7.66 33.82
CA ILE A 300 -14.27 -6.93 33.61
C ILE A 300 -15.43 -7.81 34.02
N LYS A 301 -16.38 -7.25 34.76
CA LYS A 301 -17.64 -7.90 35.15
C LYS A 301 -18.81 -6.96 34.96
N VAL A 302 -19.86 -7.42 34.30
CA VAL A 302 -21.14 -6.72 34.27
C VAL A 302 -21.95 -7.18 35.48
N ILE A 303 -22.28 -6.23 36.36
CA ILE A 303 -23.05 -6.48 37.58
C ILE A 303 -24.24 -5.52 37.55
N ASP A 304 -25.43 -6.09 37.44
CA ASP A 304 -26.67 -5.37 37.22
C ASP A 304 -26.54 -4.40 36.02
N ASP A 305 -26.76 -3.11 36.24
CA ASP A 305 -26.69 -2.06 35.22
C ASP A 305 -25.33 -1.34 35.21
N THR A 306 -24.25 -1.99 35.70
CA THR A 306 -22.92 -1.39 35.73
C THR A 306 -21.83 -2.35 35.28
N VAL A 307 -20.73 -1.78 34.79
CA VAL A 307 -19.50 -2.53 34.45
C VAL A 307 -18.44 -2.28 35.52
N ASP A 308 -18.11 -3.31 36.28
CA ASP A 308 -17.01 -3.29 37.24
C ASP A 308 -15.69 -3.74 36.60
N ILE A 309 -14.58 -3.09 36.99
CA ILE A 309 -13.25 -3.31 36.42
C ILE A 309 -12.25 -3.58 37.55
N VAL A 310 -11.76 -4.81 37.61
CA VAL A 310 -10.69 -5.23 38.50
C VAL A 310 -9.34 -4.86 37.87
N LYS A 311 -8.87 -3.64 38.18
CA LYS A 311 -7.68 -3.03 37.56
C LYS A 311 -6.42 -3.90 37.68
N GLU A 312 -6.28 -4.63 38.78
CA GLU A 312 -5.13 -5.50 39.06
C GLU A 312 -5.03 -6.68 38.11
N LYS A 313 -6.16 -7.12 37.55
CA LYS A 313 -6.23 -8.18 36.53
C LYS A 313 -6.14 -7.63 35.11
N CYS A 314 -6.23 -6.31 34.93
CA CYS A 314 -6.27 -5.70 33.61
C CYS A 314 -4.85 -5.63 33.01
N GLU A 315 -4.65 -6.35 31.92
CA GLU A 315 -3.38 -6.31 31.17
C GLU A 315 -3.32 -5.16 30.14
N GLY A 316 -4.37 -4.34 30.02
CA GLY A 316 -4.38 -3.17 29.13
C GLY A 316 -4.35 -3.51 27.63
N CYS A 317 -4.72 -4.74 27.23
CA CYS A 317 -4.66 -5.19 25.84
C CYS A 317 -5.64 -4.47 24.89
N GLY A 318 -6.67 -3.80 25.44
CA GLY A 318 -7.62 -3.00 24.67
C GLY A 318 -8.68 -3.77 23.88
N VAL A 319 -8.73 -5.11 23.96
CA VAL A 319 -9.71 -5.91 23.21
C VAL A 319 -11.15 -5.48 23.54
N CYS A 320 -11.46 -5.26 24.82
CA CYS A 320 -12.78 -4.77 25.25
C CYS A 320 -13.12 -3.37 24.70
N VAL A 321 -12.13 -2.49 24.55
CA VAL A 321 -12.29 -1.16 23.95
C VAL A 321 -12.65 -1.29 22.47
N CYS A 322 -11.94 -2.15 21.74
CA CYS A 322 -12.21 -2.41 20.33
C CYS A 322 -13.57 -3.07 20.08
N SER A 323 -14.05 -3.89 21.03
CA SER A 323 -15.33 -4.59 20.92
C SER A 323 -16.55 -3.76 21.35
N CYS A 324 -16.35 -2.61 22.01
CA CYS A 324 -17.45 -1.80 22.52
C CYS A 324 -18.15 -1.03 21.40
N THR A 325 -19.38 -1.42 21.06
CA THR A 325 -20.19 -0.76 20.00
C THR A 325 -20.54 0.69 20.34
N GLU A 326 -20.73 0.98 21.62
CA GLU A 326 -21.04 2.32 22.10
C GLU A 326 -19.79 3.19 22.25
N GLY A 327 -18.59 2.64 22.16
CA GLY A 327 -17.36 3.36 22.49
C GLY A 327 -17.39 3.96 23.89
N ALA A 328 -17.91 3.19 24.86
CA ALA A 328 -18.01 3.57 26.28
C ALA A 328 -16.73 3.21 27.07
N LEU A 329 -15.83 2.42 26.49
CA LEU A 329 -14.58 1.98 27.12
C LEU A 329 -13.38 2.72 26.51
N TRP A 330 -12.37 3.01 27.32
CA TRP A 330 -11.05 3.49 26.86
C TRP A 330 -9.93 2.92 27.72
N LEU A 331 -8.69 3.05 27.25
CA LEU A 331 -7.51 2.73 28.06
C LEU A 331 -7.02 4.01 28.75
N ASP A 332 -6.87 3.95 30.07
CA ASP A 332 -6.21 5.00 30.84
C ASP A 332 -4.70 4.95 30.65
N ASN A 333 -4.06 6.11 30.76
CA ASN A 333 -2.61 6.25 30.81
C ASN A 333 -1.87 5.74 29.55
N VAL A 334 -2.53 5.72 28.38
CA VAL A 334 -1.93 5.29 27.10
C VAL A 334 -0.71 6.13 26.71
N ASP A 335 -0.67 7.41 27.12
CA ASP A 335 0.50 8.27 26.89
C ASP A 335 1.77 7.79 27.61
N LEU A 336 1.65 6.88 28.59
CA LEU A 336 2.80 6.19 29.18
C LEU A 336 3.62 5.44 28.12
N ILE A 337 2.97 4.85 27.10
CA ILE A 337 3.66 4.20 25.98
C ILE A 337 4.61 5.19 25.31
N LYS A 338 4.11 6.39 24.99
CA LYS A 338 4.91 7.45 24.34
C LYS A 338 6.03 7.97 25.24
N LYS A 339 5.79 8.08 26.55
CA LYS A 339 6.81 8.51 27.51
C LYS A 339 7.95 7.50 27.57
N ILE A 340 7.63 6.22 27.79
CA ILE A 340 8.63 5.13 27.84
C ILE A 340 9.38 5.01 26.51
N ALA A 341 8.68 5.12 25.39
CA ALA A 341 9.24 5.06 24.05
C ALA A 341 10.28 6.15 23.75
N ARG A 342 10.16 7.32 24.38
CA ARG A 342 10.95 8.51 24.02
C ARG A 342 12.02 8.88 25.05
N GLY A 343 12.12 8.14 26.16
CA GLY A 343 12.99 8.47 27.30
C GLY A 343 12.32 9.47 28.22
#